data_AF-A0A914ZFV0-F1
#
_entry.id   AF-A0A914ZFV0-F1
#
_cell.length_a   1.000
_cell.length_b   1.000
_cell.length_c   1.000
_cell.angle_alpha   90.00
_cell.angle_beta   90.00
_cell.angle_gamma   90.00
#
_symmetry.space_group_name_H-M   'P 1'
#
loop_
_entity.id
_entity.type
_entity.pdbx_description
1 polymer ?
#
loop_
_entity_poly.entity_id
_entity_poly.type
_entity_poly.pdbx_seq_one_letter_code
_entity_poly.pdbx_strand_id
1 'polypeptide(L)'
;MNLCPLNPCSIILILIGAFLAEAAVDVYTNHFLVHTNKPGIDNAHAIAKRHGFINRGPVLGSDTQFHFVHNGLSHARTRRSVAHHAKLHGDDDVAYAEQMTGYRRLKRGYR
;
A
#
# COMPACT_ATOMS: atom_id res chain seq x y z
N MET A 1 -29.89 40.80 5.02
CA MET A 1 -29.22 39.81 4.15
C MET A 1 -29.69 38.45 4.62
N ASN A 2 -30.73 37.91 3.98
CA ASN A 2 -31.39 36.68 4.42
C ASN A 2 -30.56 35.49 3.96
N LEU A 3 -29.96 34.74 4.89
CA LEU A 3 -29.49 33.39 4.59
C LEU A 3 -30.71 32.53 4.31
N CYS A 4 -30.88 32.09 3.06
CA CYS A 4 -31.89 31.08 2.73
C CYS A 4 -31.59 29.81 3.54
N PRO A 5 -32.57 29.24 4.26
CA PRO A 5 -32.38 27.95 4.90
C PRO A 5 -32.18 26.89 3.82
N LEU A 6 -31.04 26.18 3.87
CA LEU A 6 -30.76 25.05 2.99
C LEU A 6 -31.85 24.00 3.18
N ASN A 7 -32.63 23.74 2.14
CA ASN A 7 -33.68 22.73 2.18
C ASN A 7 -33.08 21.36 2.56
N PRO A 8 -33.75 20.56 3.42
CA PRO A 8 -33.22 19.28 3.89
C PRO A 8 -32.89 18.32 2.74
N CYS A 9 -33.62 18.40 1.63
CA CYS A 9 -33.35 17.64 0.41
C CYS A 9 -32.00 18.03 -0.25
N SER A 10 -31.62 19.31 -0.19
CA SER A 10 -30.35 19.80 -0.70
C SER A 10 -29.18 19.30 0.15
N ILE A 11 -29.36 19.18 1.46
CA ILE A 11 -28.35 18.62 2.38
C ILE A 11 -28.12 17.13 2.07
N ILE A 12 -29.19 16.37 1.87
CA ILE A 12 -29.11 14.94 1.52
C ILE A 12 -28.37 14.75 0.19
N LEU A 13 -28.67 15.56 -0.82
CA LEU A 13 -27.98 15.50 -2.12
C LEU A 13 -26.49 15.83 -2.02
N ILE A 14 -26.11 16.82 -1.19
CA ILE A 14 -24.70 17.17 -0.96
C ILE A 14 -23.97 16.03 -0.23
N LEU A 15 -24.59 15.39 0.76
CA LEU A 15 -23.99 14.28 1.49
C LEU A 15 -23.79 13.04 0.59
N ILE A 16 -24.76 12.72 -0.27
CA ILE A 16 -24.63 11.63 -1.25
C ILE A 16 -23.53 11.96 -2.27
N GLY A 17 -23.50 13.20 -2.77
CA GLY A 17 -22.47 13.64 -3.72
C GLY A 17 -21.06 13.60 -3.13
N ALA A 18 -20.89 13.99 -1.87
CA ALA A 18 -19.62 13.89 -1.16
C ALA A 18 -19.19 12.43 -0.93
N PHE A 19 -20.15 11.52 -0.70
CA PHE A 19 -19.88 10.09 -0.50
C PHE A 19 -19.47 9.37 -1.79
N LEU A 20 -19.98 9.82 -2.94
CA LEU A 20 -19.67 9.25 -4.26
C LEU A 20 -18.44 9.87 -4.93
N ALA A 21 -17.72 10.77 -4.26
CA ALA A 21 -16.50 11.35 -4.79
C ALA A 21 -15.44 10.26 -5.00
N GLU A 22 -15.16 9.91 -6.26
CA GLU A 22 -14.19 8.89 -6.61
C GLU A 22 -12.76 9.39 -6.32
N ALA A 23 -12.10 8.76 -5.35
CA ALA A 23 -10.72 9.05 -5.01
C ALA A 23 -9.78 8.63 -6.16
N ALA A 24 -8.65 9.34 -6.29
CA ALA A 24 -7.63 8.97 -7.26
C ALA A 24 -7.19 7.50 -7.05
N VAL A 25 -7.19 6.70 -8.12
CA VAL A 25 -6.84 5.28 -8.04
C VAL A 25 -5.34 5.13 -7.87
N ASP A 26 -4.92 4.65 -6.70
CA ASP A 26 -3.55 4.26 -6.44
C ASP A 26 -3.14 3.04 -7.27
N VAL A 27 -1.89 3.04 -7.72
CA VAL A 27 -1.28 1.88 -8.38
C VAL A 27 -0.48 1.12 -7.34
N TYR A 28 -0.96 -0.02 -6.86
CA TYR A 28 -0.21 -0.91 -5.99
C TYR A 28 0.74 -1.80 -6.79
N THR A 29 1.92 -2.04 -6.23
CA THR A 29 2.96 -2.87 -6.85
C THR A 29 3.10 -4.21 -6.13
N ASN A 30 3.94 -5.10 -6.65
CA ASN A 30 4.32 -6.35 -5.97
C ASN A 30 5.48 -6.18 -4.97
N HIS A 31 5.81 -4.94 -4.61
CA HIS A 31 6.90 -4.58 -3.70
C HIS A 31 6.34 -4.28 -2.31
N PHE A 32 7.07 -4.70 -1.28
CA PHE A 32 6.72 -4.51 0.12
C PHE A 32 7.92 -3.95 0.88
N LEU A 33 7.68 -2.93 1.69
CA LEU A 33 8.58 -2.48 2.74
C LEU A 33 8.27 -3.31 3.98
N VAL A 34 9.28 -3.96 4.55
CA VAL A 34 9.13 -4.81 5.75
C VAL A 34 10.11 -4.36 6.81
N HIS A 35 9.60 -4.04 7.99
CA HIS A 35 10.39 -3.77 9.19
C HIS A 35 10.43 -5.03 10.04
N THR A 36 11.62 -5.53 10.34
CA THR A 36 11.85 -6.72 11.14
C THR A 36 12.14 -6.36 12.59
N ASN A 37 11.64 -7.16 13.54
CA ASN A 37 11.88 -6.96 14.97
C ASN A 37 13.36 -7.15 15.35
N LYS A 38 14.08 -7.98 14.58
CA LYS A 38 15.51 -8.26 14.76
C LYS A 38 16.27 -7.77 13.53
N PRO A 39 17.43 -7.13 13.70
CA PRO A 39 18.27 -6.71 12.59
C PRO A 39 18.89 -7.92 11.87
N GLY A 40 19.33 -7.70 10.64
CA GLY A 40 20.17 -8.65 9.90
C GLY A 40 19.50 -9.28 8.68
N ILE A 41 20.31 -9.46 7.63
CA ILE A 41 19.84 -9.95 6.33
C ILE A 41 19.35 -11.40 6.36
N ASP A 42 19.94 -12.24 7.22
CA ASP A 42 19.57 -13.65 7.35
C ASP A 42 18.15 -13.80 7.92
N ASN A 43 17.82 -13.00 8.94
CA ASN A 43 16.47 -12.95 9.50
C ASN A 43 15.45 -12.52 8.42
N ALA A 44 15.74 -11.44 7.71
CA ALA A 44 14.89 -10.97 6.62
C ALA A 44 14.74 -12.00 5.50
N HIS A 45 15.81 -12.70 5.12
CA HIS A 45 15.75 -13.77 4.13
C HIS A 45 14.89 -14.95 4.60
N ALA A 46 14.98 -15.33 5.88
CA ALA A 46 14.15 -16.37 6.46
C ALA A 46 12.66 -16.00 6.45
N ILE A 47 12.31 -14.74 6.79
CA ILE A 47 10.94 -14.22 6.73
C ILE A 47 10.42 -14.23 5.29
N ALA A 48 11.22 -13.73 4.34
CA ALA A 48 10.82 -13.69 2.94
C ALA A 48 10.54 -15.12 2.42
N LYS A 49 11.46 -16.05 2.65
CA LYS A 49 11.37 -17.43 2.17
C LYS A 49 10.13 -18.16 2.69
N ARG A 50 9.83 -18.08 4.00
CA ARG A 50 8.68 -18.80 4.59
C ARG A 50 7.32 -18.31 4.08
N HIS A 51 7.23 -17.04 3.67
CA HIS A 51 5.98 -16.45 3.15
C HIS A 51 5.88 -16.41 1.62
N GLY A 52 6.90 -16.92 0.91
CA GLY A 52 6.94 -16.93 -0.56
C GLY A 52 7.39 -15.62 -1.20
N PHE A 53 8.04 -14.74 -0.44
CA PHE A 53 8.64 -13.50 -0.94
C PHE A 53 10.12 -13.69 -1.27
N ILE A 54 10.64 -12.77 -2.08
CA ILE A 54 12.05 -12.60 -2.37
C ILE A 54 12.55 -11.36 -1.63
N ASN A 55 13.54 -11.52 -0.75
CA ASN A 55 14.25 -10.40 -0.15
C ASN A 55 15.20 -9.78 -1.18
N ARG A 56 15.01 -8.49 -1.51
CA ARG A 56 15.85 -7.70 -2.43
C ARG A 56 17.00 -6.98 -1.72
N GLY A 57 17.03 -7.02 -0.40
CA GLY A 57 18.07 -6.42 0.42
C GLY A 57 17.53 -5.35 1.37
N PRO A 58 18.43 -4.78 2.19
CA PRO A 58 18.08 -3.73 3.14
C PRO A 58 17.73 -2.42 2.43
N VAL A 59 16.85 -1.64 3.05
CA VAL A 59 16.67 -0.23 2.72
C VAL A 59 17.95 0.51 3.11
N LEU A 60 18.33 1.52 2.31
CA LEU A 60 19.59 2.25 2.49
C LEU A 60 19.76 2.75 3.93
N GLY A 61 20.86 2.37 4.56
CA GLY A 61 21.21 2.77 5.93
C GLY A 61 20.40 2.08 7.03
N SER A 62 19.61 1.05 6.72
CA SER A 62 18.84 0.29 7.71
C SER A 62 19.34 -1.15 7.83
N ASP A 63 19.33 -1.64 9.06
CA ASP A 63 19.61 -3.02 9.45
C ASP A 63 18.32 -3.84 9.70
N THR A 64 17.18 -3.16 9.77
CA THR A 64 15.87 -3.67 10.19
C THR A 64 14.79 -3.50 9.12
N GLN A 65 15.02 -2.68 8.09
CA GLN A 65 14.08 -2.45 7.01
C GLN A 65 14.56 -3.13 5.74
N PHE A 66 13.68 -3.89 5.11
CA PHE A 66 14.00 -4.70 3.94
C PHE A 66 12.96 -4.55 2.85
N HIS A 67 13.41 -4.70 1.61
CA HIS A 67 12.56 -4.66 0.43
C HIS A 67 12.19 -6.09 0.01
N PHE A 68 10.92 -6.46 0.15
CA PHE A 68 10.41 -7.77 -0.29
C PHE A 68 9.65 -7.64 -1.61
N VAL A 69 9.69 -8.70 -2.43
CA VAL A 69 8.93 -8.80 -3.69
C VAL A 69 8.22 -10.14 -3.76
N HIS A 70 6.95 -10.15 -4.18
CA HIS A 70 6.20 -11.39 -4.39
C HIS A 70 5.91 -11.61 -5.89
N ASN A 71 6.45 -12.68 -6.48
CA ASN A 71 6.31 -12.94 -7.92
C ASN A 71 4.87 -13.31 -8.34
N GLY A 72 4.04 -13.80 -7.41
CA GLY A 72 2.63 -14.11 -7.67
C GLY A 72 1.71 -12.87 -7.74
N LEU A 73 2.23 -11.67 -7.49
CA LEU A 73 1.50 -10.41 -7.63
C LEU A 73 1.95 -9.67 -8.89
N SER A 74 1.01 -9.05 -9.61
CA SER A 74 1.35 -8.20 -10.75
C SER A 74 2.07 -6.92 -10.32
N HIS A 75 2.96 -6.43 -11.18
CA HIS A 75 3.74 -5.21 -10.94
C HIS A 75 2.90 -3.94 -10.81
N ALA A 76 1.68 -3.93 -11.36
CA ALA A 76 0.73 -2.85 -11.23
C ALA A 76 -0.68 -3.41 -10.97
N ARG A 77 -1.38 -2.86 -9.97
CA ARG A 77 -2.74 -3.22 -9.55
C ARG A 77 -3.49 -1.99 -9.08
N THR A 78 -4.80 -1.97 -9.26
CA THR A 78 -5.68 -0.91 -8.73
C THR A 78 -6.12 -1.15 -7.28
N ARG A 79 -5.75 -2.29 -6.69
CA ARG A 79 -6.11 -2.67 -5.31
C ARG A 79 -4.92 -3.31 -4.60
N ARG A 80 -4.78 -3.00 -3.30
CA ARG A 80 -3.81 -3.66 -2.41
C ARG A 80 -4.09 -5.15 -2.26
N SER A 81 -3.06 -5.93 -1.96
CA SER A 81 -3.17 -7.35 -1.68
C SER A 81 -3.29 -7.60 -0.18
N VAL A 82 -4.54 -7.75 0.29
CA VAL A 82 -4.83 -8.00 1.71
C VAL A 82 -4.21 -9.31 2.19
N ALA A 83 -4.30 -10.38 1.39
CA ALA A 83 -3.79 -11.69 1.77
C ALA A 83 -2.26 -11.71 1.97
N HIS A 84 -1.50 -11.10 1.07
CA HIS A 84 -0.03 -11.07 1.17
C HIS A 84 0.45 -10.14 2.28
N HIS A 85 -0.24 -9.02 2.47
CA HIS A 85 0.00 -8.14 3.61
C HIS A 85 -0.28 -8.85 4.93
N ALA A 86 -1.38 -9.59 5.04
CA ALA A 86 -1.74 -10.32 6.26
C ALA A 86 -0.70 -11.39 6.64
N LYS A 87 -0.10 -12.08 5.65
CA LYS A 87 1.00 -13.03 5.92
C LYS A 87 2.19 -12.39 6.61
N LEU A 88 2.62 -11.21 6.13
CA LEU A 88 3.74 -10.48 6.72
C LEU A 88 3.36 -9.83 8.06
N HIS A 89 2.16 -9.26 8.16
CA HIS A 89 1.70 -8.60 9.38
C HIS A 89 1.42 -9.59 10.52
N GLY A 90 1.00 -10.82 10.21
CA GLY A 90 0.75 -11.86 11.21
C GLY A 90 2.00 -12.59 11.68
N ASP A 91 3.18 -12.14 11.28
CA ASP A 91 4.44 -12.79 11.58
C ASP A 91 5.13 -12.15 12.79
N ASP A 92 5.51 -12.96 13.78
CA ASP A 92 6.09 -12.48 15.05
C ASP A 92 7.46 -11.81 14.91
N ASP A 93 8.22 -12.05 13.83
CA ASP A 93 9.50 -11.38 13.57
C ASP A 93 9.33 -10.08 12.75
N VAL A 94 8.10 -9.72 12.36
CA VAL A 94 7.78 -8.52 11.58
C VAL A 94 7.13 -7.48 12.50
N ALA A 95 7.76 -6.31 12.60
CA ALA A 95 7.20 -5.16 13.32
C ALA A 95 6.11 -4.45 12.49
N TYR A 96 6.35 -4.34 11.19
CA TYR A 96 5.52 -3.59 10.26
C TYR A 96 5.74 -4.07 8.82
N ALA A 97 4.67 -4.09 8.03
CA ALA A 97 4.75 -4.37 6.60
C ALA A 97 3.81 -3.46 5.82
N GLU A 98 4.30 -2.90 4.72
CA GLU A 98 3.53 -2.02 3.85
C GLU A 98 3.73 -2.40 2.38
N GLN A 99 2.64 -2.45 1.62
CA GLN A 99 2.71 -2.65 0.18
C GLN A 99 2.96 -1.32 -0.52
N MET A 100 4.01 -1.25 -1.33
CA MET A 100 4.40 -0.01 -2.00
C MET A 100 3.46 0.34 -3.15
N THR A 101 3.14 1.63 -3.27
CA THR A 101 2.48 2.22 -4.42
C THR A 101 3.51 2.61 -5.49
N GLY A 102 3.12 2.48 -6.75
CA GLY A 102 3.86 2.90 -7.92
C GLY A 102 3.24 4.15 -8.54
N TYR A 103 3.80 4.55 -9.68
CA TYR A 103 3.35 5.74 -10.39
C TYR A 103 2.26 5.42 -11.40
N ARG A 104 1.27 6.31 -11.50
CA ARG A 104 0.31 6.28 -12.60
C ARG A 104 1.02 6.62 -13.91
N ARG A 105 0.80 5.80 -14.93
CA ARG A 105 1.34 6.06 -16.26
C ARG A 105 0.67 7.30 -16.87
N LEU A 106 1.46 8.31 -17.20
CA LEU A 106 1.06 9.46 -18.01
C LEU A 106 1.84 9.46 -19.32
N LYS A 107 1.19 9.85 -20.42
CA LYS A 107 1.87 9.96 -21.73
C LYS A 107 2.75 11.20 -21.73
N ARG A 108 4.02 11.06 -22.10
CA ARG A 108 4.94 12.20 -22.26
C ARG A 108 4.35 13.22 -23.22
N GLY A 109 4.37 14.50 -22.83
CA GLY A 109 3.88 15.61 -23.64
C GLY A 109 2.38 15.89 -23.54
N TYR A 110 1.64 15.14 -22.71
CA TYR A 110 0.22 15.43 -22.41
C TYR A 110 0.15 16.18 -21.07
N ARG A 111 -0.40 17.40 -21.09
CA ARG A 111 -0.69 18.23 -19.92
C ARG A 111 -2.13 18.69 -19.99
#